data_AF-A0A842MWS8-F1
#
_entry.id   AF-A0A842MWS8-F1
#
_cell.length_a   1.000
_cell.length_b   1.000
_cell.length_c   1.000
_cell.angle_alpha   90.00
_cell.angle_beta   90.00
_cell.angle_gamma   90.00
#
_symmetry.space_group_name_H-M   'P 1'
#
loop_
_entity.id
_entity.type
_entity.pdbx_description
1 polymer ?
#
loop_
_entity_poly.entity_id
_entity_poly.type
_entity_poly.pdbx_seq_one_letter_code
_entity_poly.pdbx_strand_id
1 'polypeptide(L)'
;MDELTFRSLYAVFGAALFLLLFFVFSRKLDRKTFVVPVAVGTIFSVVTAQFIGGGIASPLFGGILTGYLIKNIGEWKTLFRAGAVNATLTLALLFLPIHLSLYQTSLPDILAMIATSGYAINAEQLLYLLIGNFLLYYVTIFVLLTGVGAILGSYLRRVLMPAKQL
;
A
#
# COMPACT_ATOMS: atom_id res chain seq x y z
N MET A 1 17.97 7.53 21.61
CA MET A 1 17.15 6.31 21.38
C MET A 1 18.04 5.15 21.01
N ASP A 2 17.88 4.00 21.68
CA ASP A 2 18.58 2.75 21.32
C ASP A 2 17.92 2.05 20.12
N GLU A 3 18.64 1.09 19.55
CA GLU A 3 18.25 0.39 18.33
C GLU A 3 16.99 -0.48 18.49
N LEU A 4 16.83 -1.15 19.63
CA LEU A 4 15.66 -1.97 19.89
C LEU A 4 14.40 -1.10 19.97
N THR A 5 14.49 0.03 20.68
CA THR A 5 13.40 1.00 20.77
C THR A 5 13.04 1.58 19.39
N PHE A 6 14.03 1.98 18.58
CA PHE A 6 13.79 2.48 17.21
C PHE A 6 13.02 1.47 16.35
N ARG A 7 13.51 0.22 16.30
CA ARG A 7 12.93 -0.85 15.47
C ARG A 7 11.52 -1.20 15.94
N SER A 8 11.32 -1.30 17.25
CA SER A 8 10.02 -1.64 17.84
C SER A 8 8.98 -0.56 17.58
N LEU A 9 9.33 0.72 17.74
CA LEU A 9 8.43 1.83 17.45
C LEU A 9 8.03 1.87 15.97
N TYR A 10 8.98 1.69 15.06
CA TYR A 10 8.69 1.65 13.62
C TYR A 10 7.78 0.48 13.24
N ALA A 11 8.05 -0.71 13.79
CA ALA A 11 7.25 -1.92 13.56
C ALA A 11 5.81 -1.77 14.08
N VAL A 12 5.66 -1.35 15.34
CA VAL A 12 4.37 -1.19 16.00
C VAL A 12 3.55 -0.12 15.29
N PHE A 13 4.16 1.00 14.92
CA PHE A 13 3.47 2.05 14.18
C PHE A 13 2.99 1.54 12.81
N GLY A 14 3.84 0.88 12.04
CA GLY A 14 3.48 0.31 10.74
C GLY A 14 2.34 -0.70 10.85
N ALA A 15 2.43 -1.65 11.79
CA ALA A 15 1.41 -2.65 12.03
C ALA A 15 0.07 -2.01 12.44
N ALA A 16 0.09 -1.06 13.39
CA ALA A 16 -1.09 -0.35 13.85
C ALA A 16 -1.75 0.45 12.72
N LEU A 17 -0.94 1.14 11.90
CA LEU A 17 -1.42 1.89 10.75
C LEU A 17 -2.11 0.98 9.73
N PHE A 18 -1.48 -0.13 9.33
CA PHE A 18 -2.08 -1.03 8.33
C PHE A 18 -3.34 -1.72 8.85
N LEU A 19 -3.37 -2.13 10.13
CA LEU A 19 -4.58 -2.68 10.77
C LEU A 19 -5.71 -1.64 10.78
N LEU A 20 -5.41 -0.39 11.15
CA LEU A 20 -6.38 0.69 11.16
C LEU A 20 -6.93 0.96 9.76
N LEU A 21 -6.07 1.10 8.75
CA LEU A 21 -6.47 1.35 7.36
C LEU A 21 -7.30 0.18 6.82
N PHE A 22 -6.87 -1.06 7.07
CA PHE A 22 -7.59 -2.24 6.65
C PHE A 22 -8.99 -2.26 7.26
N PHE A 23 -9.11 -1.98 8.57
CA PHE A 23 -10.41 -1.89 9.25
C PHE A 23 -11.28 -0.76 8.68
N VAL A 24 -10.72 0.44 8.54
CA VAL A 24 -11.44 1.62 8.04
C VAL A 24 -12.00 1.37 6.64
N PHE A 25 -11.18 0.85 5.72
CA PHE A 25 -11.62 0.64 4.35
C PHE A 25 -12.51 -0.59 4.18
N SER A 26 -12.27 -1.67 4.91
CA SER A 26 -13.06 -2.92 4.82
C SER A 26 -14.44 -2.89 5.49
N ARG A 27 -14.67 -2.02 6.50
CA ARG A 27 -15.87 -2.03 7.37
C ARG A 27 -17.26 -2.05 6.69
N LYS A 28 -17.36 -1.73 5.40
CA LYS A 28 -18.64 -1.74 4.66
C LYS A 28 -18.57 -2.48 3.32
N LEU A 29 -17.53 -3.29 3.11
CA LEU A 29 -17.38 -4.07 1.90
C LEU A 29 -17.94 -5.48 2.13
N ASP A 30 -18.79 -5.93 1.21
CA ASP A 30 -19.25 -7.32 1.19
C ASP A 30 -18.09 -8.28 0.85
N ARG A 31 -17.71 -9.13 1.81
CA ARG A 31 -16.57 -10.03 1.62
C ARG A 31 -16.71 -10.92 0.39
N LYS A 32 -17.93 -11.39 0.08
CA LYS A 32 -18.15 -12.29 -1.07
C LYS A 32 -17.86 -11.61 -2.40
N THR A 33 -18.21 -10.33 -2.51
CA THR A 33 -18.00 -9.55 -3.73
C THR A 33 -16.57 -9.05 -3.88
N PHE A 34 -15.91 -8.68 -2.78
CA PHE A 34 -14.65 -7.93 -2.83
C PHE A 34 -13.37 -8.73 -2.55
N VAL A 35 -13.43 -9.86 -1.83
CA VAL A 35 -12.21 -10.59 -1.42
C VAL A 35 -11.37 -11.01 -2.62
N VAL A 36 -11.97 -11.62 -3.64
CA VAL A 36 -11.24 -12.11 -4.82
C VAL A 36 -10.69 -10.94 -5.66
N PRO A 37 -11.47 -9.92 -6.06
CA PRO A 37 -10.94 -8.78 -6.80
C PRO A 37 -9.80 -8.04 -6.09
N VAL A 38 -9.92 -7.87 -4.77
CA VAL A 38 -8.89 -7.22 -3.96
C VAL A 38 -7.64 -8.08 -3.91
N ALA A 39 -7.76 -9.38 -3.59
CA ALA A 39 -6.61 -10.29 -3.51
C ALA A 39 -5.86 -10.37 -4.85
N VAL A 40 -6.58 -10.50 -5.97
CA VAL A 40 -5.96 -10.55 -7.31
C VAL A 40 -5.23 -9.24 -7.62
N GLY A 41 -5.84 -8.09 -7.36
CA GLY A 41 -5.18 -6.79 -7.56
C GLY A 41 -3.97 -6.59 -6.65
N THR A 42 -4.01 -7.10 -5.42
CA THR A 42 -2.89 -7.06 -4.47
C THR A 42 -1.73 -7.91 -4.94
N ILE A 43 -1.99 -9.17 -5.33
CA ILE A 43 -0.97 -10.08 -5.86
C ILE A 43 -0.33 -9.47 -7.11
N PHE A 44 -1.15 -8.96 -8.03
CA PHE A 44 -0.67 -8.29 -9.23
C PHE A 44 0.22 -7.08 -8.90
N SER A 45 -0.18 -6.24 -7.95
CA SER A 45 0.64 -5.09 -7.52
C SER A 45 1.98 -5.55 -6.93
N VAL A 46 1.98 -6.51 -6.01
CA VAL A 46 3.23 -6.97 -5.39
C VAL A 46 4.18 -7.57 -6.42
N VAL A 47 3.66 -8.42 -7.32
CA VAL A 47 4.48 -9.04 -8.38
C VAL A 47 5.04 -7.98 -9.32
N THR A 48 4.21 -7.07 -9.82
CA THR A 48 4.68 -6.04 -10.76
C THR A 48 5.61 -5.01 -10.13
N ALA A 49 5.42 -4.68 -8.85
CA ALA A 49 6.33 -3.81 -8.11
C ALA A 49 7.73 -4.43 -7.98
N GLN A 50 7.81 -5.73 -7.68
CA GLN A 50 9.07 -6.43 -7.44
C GLN A 50 9.82 -6.83 -8.72
N PHE A 51 9.10 -7.32 -9.73
CA PHE A 51 9.74 -7.94 -10.91
C PHE A 51 9.83 -7.04 -12.14
N ILE A 52 8.96 -6.03 -12.24
CA ILE A 52 8.89 -5.15 -13.42
C ILE A 52 9.51 -3.77 -13.12
N GLY A 53 9.83 -3.48 -11.85
CA GLY A 53 10.25 -2.15 -11.44
C GLY A 53 9.14 -1.11 -11.60
N GLY A 54 7.87 -1.55 -11.55
CA GLY A 54 6.71 -0.72 -11.85
C GLY A 54 6.49 0.47 -10.89
N GLY A 55 7.25 0.55 -9.79
CA GLY A 55 7.22 1.67 -8.85
C GLY A 55 5.79 2.06 -8.47
N ILE A 56 5.45 3.32 -8.72
CA ILE A 56 4.14 3.93 -8.43
C ILE A 56 3.05 3.49 -9.43
N ALA A 57 3.40 3.02 -10.63
CA ALA A 57 2.44 2.54 -11.63
C ALA A 57 1.84 1.17 -11.27
N SER A 58 2.61 0.34 -10.57
CA SER A 58 2.16 -0.98 -10.10
C SER A 58 0.86 -0.93 -9.27
N PRO A 59 0.76 -0.14 -8.17
CA PRO A 59 -0.46 -0.03 -7.38
C PRO A 59 -1.64 0.57 -8.16
N LEU A 60 -1.38 1.42 -9.18
CA LEU A 60 -2.43 1.94 -10.06
C LEU A 60 -3.05 0.79 -10.89
N PHE A 61 -2.22 -0.02 -11.56
CA PHE A 61 -2.70 -1.14 -12.37
C PHE A 61 -3.37 -2.22 -11.53
N GLY A 62 -2.84 -2.51 -10.34
CA GLY A 62 -3.53 -3.40 -9.40
C GLY A 62 -4.89 -2.86 -8.98
N GLY A 63 -5.01 -1.54 -8.79
CA GLY A 63 -6.29 -0.87 -8.57
C GLY A 63 -7.24 -1.07 -9.75
N ILE A 64 -6.77 -0.80 -10.97
CA ILE A 64 -7.54 -1.03 -12.21
C ILE A 64 -8.04 -2.47 -12.28
N LEU A 65 -7.18 -3.45 -11.99
CA LEU A 65 -7.57 -4.86 -12.00
C LEU A 65 -8.62 -5.17 -10.93
N THR A 66 -8.47 -4.66 -9.70
CA THR A 66 -9.48 -4.80 -8.64
C THR A 66 -10.82 -4.23 -9.10
N GLY A 67 -10.84 -3.00 -9.61
CA GLY A 67 -12.04 -2.33 -10.13
C GLY A 67 -12.70 -3.08 -11.28
N TYR A 68 -11.88 -3.56 -12.20
CA TYR A 68 -12.34 -4.30 -13.37
C TYR A 68 -13.01 -5.62 -13.00
N LEU A 69 -12.55 -6.29 -11.93
CA LEU A 69 -13.12 -7.58 -11.51
C LEU A 69 -14.39 -7.44 -10.67
N ILE A 70 -14.64 -6.28 -10.06
CA ILE A 70 -15.87 -6.02 -9.30
C ILE A 70 -17.06 -5.89 -10.26
N LYS A 71 -18.07 -6.75 -10.06
CA LYS A 71 -19.30 -6.79 -10.87
C LYS A 71 -20.39 -5.94 -10.23
N ASN A 72 -21.20 -5.27 -11.06
CA ASN A 72 -22.49 -4.67 -10.68
C ASN A 72 -22.44 -3.62 -9.55
N ILE A 73 -21.31 -2.93 -9.38
CA ILE A 73 -21.19 -1.86 -8.37
C ILE A 73 -20.96 -0.52 -9.07
N GLY A 74 -21.96 0.35 -8.90
CA GLY A 74 -22.05 1.71 -9.41
C GLY A 74 -21.17 2.73 -8.68
N GLU A 75 -21.09 2.56 -7.36
CA GLU A 75 -20.71 3.60 -6.42
C GLU A 75 -19.21 3.79 -6.30
N TRP A 76 -18.73 5.00 -6.60
CA TRP A 76 -17.30 5.34 -6.55
C TRP A 76 -16.71 5.18 -5.15
N LYS A 77 -17.47 5.49 -4.10
CA LYS A 77 -17.00 5.36 -2.71
C LYS A 77 -16.67 3.90 -2.38
N THR A 78 -17.49 2.97 -2.84
CA THR A 78 -17.31 1.54 -2.60
C THR A 78 -16.15 0.99 -3.42
N LEU A 79 -16.01 1.40 -4.68
CA LEU A 79 -14.87 1.06 -5.53
C LEU A 79 -13.55 1.61 -4.98
N PHE A 80 -13.53 2.88 -4.54
CA PHE A 80 -12.37 3.50 -3.92
C PHE A 80 -11.94 2.72 -2.67
N ARG A 81 -12.90 2.33 -1.81
CA ARG A 81 -12.61 1.53 -0.62
C ARG A 81 -12.01 0.17 -0.98
N ALA A 82 -12.49 -0.50 -2.02
CA ALA A 82 -11.89 -1.76 -2.48
C ALA A 82 -10.45 -1.56 -2.95
N GLY A 83 -10.19 -0.50 -3.72
CA GLY A 83 -8.84 -0.11 -4.11
C GLY A 83 -7.95 0.24 -2.91
N ALA A 84 -8.49 0.94 -1.91
CA ALA A 84 -7.76 1.29 -0.69
C ALA A 84 -7.42 0.06 0.18
N VAL A 85 -8.29 -0.95 0.24
CA VAL A 85 -7.97 -2.24 0.87
C VAL A 85 -6.85 -2.94 0.10
N ASN A 86 -6.92 -2.96 -1.24
CA ASN A 86 -5.83 -3.50 -2.07
C ASN A 86 -4.50 -2.80 -1.76
N ALA A 87 -4.46 -1.46 -1.79
CA ALA A 87 -3.27 -0.68 -1.45
C ALA A 87 -2.74 -1.01 -0.06
N THR A 88 -3.62 -1.12 0.94
CA THR A 88 -3.23 -1.44 2.32
C THR A 88 -2.56 -2.81 2.40
N LEU A 89 -3.12 -3.83 1.73
CA LEU A 89 -2.54 -5.17 1.71
C LEU A 89 -1.21 -5.20 0.94
N THR A 90 -1.13 -4.52 -0.21
CA THR A 90 0.11 -4.40 -0.97
C THR A 90 1.20 -3.75 -0.14
N LEU A 91 0.92 -2.62 0.51
CA LEU A 91 1.87 -1.93 1.37
C LEU A 91 2.30 -2.79 2.55
N ALA A 92 1.38 -3.50 3.20
CA ALA A 92 1.71 -4.41 4.30
C ALA A 92 2.68 -5.52 3.84
N LEU A 93 2.46 -6.08 2.65
CA LEU A 93 3.35 -7.09 2.06
C LEU A 93 4.72 -6.52 1.65
N LEU A 94 4.77 -5.29 1.15
CA LEU A 94 6.02 -4.61 0.79
C LEU A 94 6.78 -4.08 2.02
N PHE A 95 6.07 -3.78 3.12
CA PHE A 95 6.66 -3.32 4.37
C PHE A 95 7.49 -4.40 5.06
N LEU A 96 7.05 -5.67 4.99
CA LEU A 96 7.72 -6.77 5.68
C LEU A 96 9.19 -6.95 5.24
N PRO A 97 9.54 -7.01 3.93
CA PRO A 97 10.93 -7.04 3.49
C PRO A 97 11.75 -5.83 3.95
N ILE A 98 11.18 -4.62 3.87
CA ILE A 98 11.87 -3.38 4.29
C ILE A 98 12.17 -3.43 5.79
N HIS A 99 11.22 -3.89 6.59
CA HIS A 99 11.38 -4.03 8.03
C HIS A 99 12.43 -5.10 8.38
N LEU A 100 12.45 -6.22 7.65
CA LEU A 100 13.47 -7.26 7.79
C LEU A 100 14.87 -6.73 7.46
N SER A 101 15.02 -5.94 6.39
CA SER A 101 16.30 -5.30 6.06
C SER A 101 16.76 -4.34 7.16
N LEU A 102 15.85 -3.52 7.71
CA LEU A 102 16.16 -2.66 8.87
C LEU A 102 16.54 -3.44 10.13
N TYR A 103 16.12 -4.71 10.25
CA TYR A 103 16.52 -5.57 11.35
C TYR A 103 17.92 -6.16 11.14
N GLN A 104 18.33 -6.37 9.90
CA GLN A 104 19.62 -6.95 9.52
C GLN A 104 20.75 -5.93 9.45
N THR A 105 20.45 -4.65 9.22
CA THR A 105 21.44 -3.56 9.18
C THR A 105 21.49 -2.83 10.52
N SER A 106 22.69 -2.55 11.03
CA SER A 106 22.83 -1.82 12.29
C SER A 106 22.41 -0.35 12.14
N LEU A 107 21.72 0.20 13.13
CA LEU A 107 21.32 1.61 13.14
C LEU A 107 22.52 2.57 13.02
N PRO A 108 23.68 2.34 13.67
CA PRO A 108 24.87 3.13 13.43
C PRO A 108 25.33 3.13 11.97
N ASP A 109 25.30 1.99 11.29
CA ASP A 109 25.69 1.91 9.88
C ASP A 109 24.74 2.70 8.98
N ILE A 110 23.43 2.63 9.23
CA ILE A 110 22.43 3.42 8.51
C ILE A 110 22.69 4.92 8.70
N LEU A 111 22.93 5.35 9.94
CA LEU A 111 23.21 6.76 10.25
C LEU A 111 24.54 7.21 9.62
N ALA A 112 25.57 6.36 9.61
CA ALA A 112 26.84 6.63 8.95
C ALA A 112 26.67 6.78 7.44
N MET A 113 25.89 5.91 6.78
CA MET A 113 25.56 6.03 5.36
C MET A 113 24.80 7.31 5.02
N ILE A 114 23.95 7.80 5.91
CA ILE A 114 23.25 9.08 5.71
C ILE A 114 24.21 10.25 5.91
N ALA A 115 25.12 10.16 6.89
CA ALA A 115 26.16 11.15 7.12
C ALA A 115 27.10 11.33 5.91
N THR A 116 27.44 10.25 5.20
CA THR A 116 28.24 10.36 3.96
C THR A 116 27.50 11.07 2.83
N SER A 117 26.17 11.14 2.90
CA SER A 117 25.33 11.90 1.95
C SER A 117 25.17 13.38 2.34
N GLY A 118 25.93 13.85 3.35
CA GLY A 118 25.93 15.26 3.78
C GLY A 118 24.86 15.62 4.82
N TYR A 119 24.11 14.64 5.34
CA TYR A 119 23.07 14.87 6.34
C TYR A 119 23.47 14.29 7.70
N ALA A 120 23.64 15.15 8.70
CA ALA A 120 23.85 14.73 10.08
C ALA A 120 22.51 14.64 10.80
N ILE A 121 21.90 13.46 10.80
CA ILE A 121 20.65 13.20 11.53
C ILE A 121 20.87 12.21 12.68
N ASN A 122 20.09 12.37 13.74
CA ASN A 122 20.05 11.41 14.83
C ASN A 122 18.98 10.32 14.59
N ALA A 123 18.97 9.28 15.44
CA ALA A 123 18.02 8.17 15.33
C ALA A 123 16.54 8.59 15.41
N GLU A 124 16.23 9.61 16.22
CA GLU A 124 14.86 10.12 16.36
C GLU A 124 14.40 10.84 15.09
N GLN A 125 15.25 11.69 14.52
CA GLN A 125 15.01 12.36 13.25
C GLN A 125 14.85 11.35 12.11
N LEU A 126 15.67 10.30 12.08
CA LEU A 126 15.52 9.19 11.13
C LEU A 126 14.17 8.49 11.31
N LEU A 127 13.74 8.22 12.54
CA LEU A 127 12.44 7.60 12.81
C LEU A 127 11.29 8.48 12.32
N TYR A 128 11.35 9.78 12.60
CA TYR A 128 10.38 10.76 12.09
C TYR A 128 10.35 10.80 10.56
N LEU A 129 11.52 10.72 9.92
CA LEU A 129 11.61 10.69 8.47
C LEU A 129 10.97 9.41 7.90
N LEU A 130 11.29 8.24 8.47
CA LEU A 130 10.74 6.96 8.04
C LEU A 130 9.22 6.88 8.24
N ILE A 131 8.71 7.34 9.38
CA ILE A 131 7.27 7.35 9.67
C ILE A 131 6.56 8.41 8.83
N GLY A 132 7.02 9.66 8.90
CA GLY A 132 6.34 10.81 8.31
C GLY A 132 6.51 10.91 6.80
N ASN A 133 7.76 10.97 6.33
CA ASN A 133 8.07 11.23 4.93
C ASN A 133 8.03 9.99 4.05
N PHE A 134 8.38 8.82 4.60
CA PHE A 134 8.30 7.59 3.82
C PHE A 134 6.93 6.93 4.02
N LEU A 135 6.67 6.38 5.20
CA LEU A 135 5.51 5.50 5.40
C LEU A 135 4.18 6.21 5.13
N LEU A 136 3.91 7.35 5.78
CA LEU A 136 2.63 8.05 5.61
C LEU A 136 2.45 8.64 4.20
N TYR A 137 3.51 9.16 3.59
CA TYR A 137 3.47 9.68 2.22
C TYR A 137 3.16 8.56 1.20
N TYR A 138 3.91 7.44 1.26
CA TYR A 138 3.69 6.30 0.36
C TYR A 138 2.30 5.68 0.58
N VAL A 139 1.86 5.54 1.84
CA VAL A 139 0.51 5.09 2.18
C VAL A 139 -0.55 5.96 1.49
N THR A 140 -0.42 7.27 1.60
CA THR A 140 -1.39 8.21 1.03
C THR A 140 -1.44 8.08 -0.49
N ILE A 141 -0.28 8.07 -1.15
CA ILE A 141 -0.20 7.96 -2.61
C ILE A 141 -0.76 6.62 -3.10
N PHE A 142 -0.38 5.52 -2.48
CA PHE A 142 -0.84 4.19 -2.87
C PHE A 142 -2.35 4.06 -2.70
N VAL A 143 -2.91 4.51 -1.58
CA VAL A 143 -4.36 4.50 -1.35
C VAL A 143 -5.08 5.32 -2.42
N LEU A 144 -4.60 6.52 -2.73
CA LEU A 144 -5.20 7.37 -3.76
C LEU A 144 -5.13 6.72 -5.14
N LEU A 145 -3.95 6.23 -5.55
CA LEU A 145 -3.76 5.65 -6.88
C LEU A 145 -4.51 4.35 -7.08
N THR A 146 -4.45 3.43 -6.12
CA THR A 146 -5.19 2.16 -6.22
C THR A 146 -6.69 2.39 -6.09
N GLY A 147 -7.12 3.35 -5.26
CA GLY A 147 -8.51 3.76 -5.14
C GLY A 147 -9.07 4.35 -6.43
N VAL A 148 -8.36 5.29 -7.05
CA VAL A 148 -8.72 5.85 -8.37
C VAL A 148 -8.63 4.79 -9.46
N GLY A 149 -7.60 3.95 -9.44
CA GLY A 149 -7.45 2.81 -10.34
C GLY A 149 -8.68 1.90 -10.30
N ALA A 150 -9.19 1.58 -9.11
CA ALA A 150 -10.40 0.75 -8.97
C ALA A 150 -11.65 1.41 -9.56
N ILE A 151 -11.77 2.74 -9.46
CA ILE A 151 -12.86 3.47 -10.13
C ILE A 151 -12.70 3.34 -11.66
N LEU A 152 -11.51 3.64 -12.18
CA LEU A 152 -11.21 3.57 -13.63
C LEU A 152 -11.40 2.16 -14.19
N GLY A 153 -10.97 1.13 -13.47
CA GLY A 153 -11.13 -0.27 -13.87
C GLY A 153 -12.59 -0.69 -13.96
N SER A 154 -13.42 -0.23 -13.02
CA SER A 154 -14.87 -0.47 -13.08
C SER A 154 -15.50 0.22 -14.28
N TYR A 155 -15.11 1.47 -14.57
CA TYR A 155 -15.54 2.19 -15.76
C TYR A 155 -15.14 1.47 -17.05
N LEU A 156 -13.89 1.04 -17.16
CA LEU A 156 -13.38 0.29 -18.29
C LEU A 156 -14.21 -0.98 -18.53
N ARG A 157 -14.56 -1.71 -17.46
CA ARG A 157 -15.42 -2.89 -17.56
C ARG A 157 -16.78 -2.56 -18.17
N ARG A 158 -17.41 -1.44 -17.78
CA ARG A 158 -18.73 -1.02 -18.32
C ARG A 158 -18.67 -0.71 -19.81
N VAL A 159 -17.59 -0.08 -20.25
CA VAL A 159 -17.38 0.24 -21.67
C VAL A 159 -17.13 -1.03 -22.49
N LEU A 160 -16.30 -1.96 -21.98
CA LEU A 160 -15.89 -3.16 -22.71
C LEU A 160 -16.88 -4.32 -22.65
N MET A 161 -17.70 -4.41 -21.60
CA MET A 161 -18.67 -5.51 -21.40
C MET A 161 -20.06 -5.00 -21.03
N PRO A 162 -20.72 -4.21 -21.89
CA PRO A 162 -22.05 -3.65 -21.61
C PRO A 162 -23.13 -4.75 -21.53
N ALA A 163 -23.04 -5.79 -22.35
CA ALA A 163 -24.09 -6.82 -22.49
C ALA A 163 -24.17 -7.83 -21.32
N LYS A 164 -23.23 -7.82 -20.36
CA LYS A 164 -23.24 -8.70 -19.17
C LYS A 164 -23.70 -7.97 -17.89
N GLN A 165 -24.27 -6.76 -18.03
CA GLN A 165 -24.68 -5.89 -16.93
C GLN A 165 -26.20 -5.68 -16.83
N LEU A 166 -26.98 -6.20 -17.79
CA LEU A 166 -28.43 -6.41 -17.73
C LEU A 166 -28.71 -7.81 -17.18
#